data_AF-A0A5C1AFP0-F1
#
_entry.id   AF-A0A5C1AFP0-F1
#
_cell.length_a   1.000
_cell.length_b   1.000
_cell.length_c   1.000
_cell.angle_alpha   90.00
_cell.angle_beta   90.00
_cell.angle_gamma   90.00
#
_symmetry.space_group_name_H-M   'P 1'
#
loop_
_entity.id
_entity.type
_entity.pdbx_description
1 polymer ?
#
loop_
_entity_poly.entity_id
_entity_poly.type
_entity_poly.pdbx_seq_one_letter_code
_entity_poly.pdbx_strand_id
1 'polypeptide(L)'
;MATQTRQDFWPRLLGIMFATTALAAGVARGQAPEGATTYAPVRLPGQPAPKNPGEISTSVTKCDTCHTEYKQPNTPGGRALKSNEFILHNESSTWFKSDVHSIAFANLDGPIGKQMSERLGYKVTEAPQCLTCHSADKTPNKPLADKKPDDFAREDGGVNCTVCHGMGNAWQGEHTDPPATRWREKEPQFKFDKGMADLRNPAVKAKLCVSCHVGNPDEGKVITHDMYAAGHPPIPPFEITNYMASEPKHWGYPSELPYFKQFAEQTKSDEAATWKTFRYFPAEKESYLARHLAAGAVAAMEAEAALLADAAKHSASGFDYARFDCYSCHHDLSYPSARQKRGYEGAPGRVPLKVWNGAVPEALAQHLGGSSVPELKTWADSYKGTWPTLRKAAIARQLGDPAQVMTAAAATRKWCNDYLQLQTVTDKPIYPPSQAKELLKIINTAATSDKWTGAPEAVMALTWASLGLRNDLKSTPPQDQLASLGRVIITQVRSEPFSTPDKLPVPIESKLKARLSLFAMFKPDDFIREFKKLPE
;
A
#
# COMPACT_ATOMS: atom_id res chain seq x y z
N MET A 1 54.51 -61.13 2.26
CA MET A 1 54.55 -59.82 1.58
C MET A 1 54.18 -60.10 0.12
N ALA A 2 52.88 -60.23 -0.19
CA ALA A 2 52.02 -59.23 -0.86
C ALA A 2 52.61 -58.83 -2.24
N THR A 3 52.01 -59.08 -3.40
CA THR A 3 50.59 -59.05 -3.84
C THR A 3 50.37 -59.96 -5.06
N GLN A 4 49.14 -60.46 -5.23
CA GLN A 4 48.75 -61.44 -6.24
C GLN A 4 47.73 -60.89 -7.25
N THR A 5 47.75 -61.54 -8.40
CA THR A 5 47.23 -61.31 -9.75
C THR A 5 45.77 -61.75 -10.02
N ARG A 6 45.33 -61.46 -11.27
CA ARG A 6 44.31 -62.12 -12.15
C ARG A 6 42.86 -61.63 -12.00
N GLN A 7 42.22 -61.11 -13.06
CA GLN A 7 41.69 -61.72 -14.32
C GLN A 7 40.43 -62.59 -14.16
N ASP A 8 39.32 -61.99 -14.62
CA ASP A 8 38.11 -62.47 -15.32
C ASP A 8 37.29 -63.74 -14.97
N PHE A 9 35.97 -63.52 -15.16
CA PHE A 9 34.81 -64.40 -15.43
C PHE A 9 33.92 -64.93 -14.26
N TRP A 10 32.69 -64.35 -14.20
CA TRP A 10 31.32 -64.80 -13.77
C TRP A 10 31.12 -65.85 -12.65
N PRO A 11 30.01 -65.87 -11.85
CA PRO A 11 28.61 -65.70 -12.29
C PRO A 11 27.58 -65.14 -11.26
N ARG A 12 26.30 -65.04 -11.72
CA ARG A 12 25.01 -65.24 -11.00
C ARG A 12 24.89 -64.87 -9.51
N LEU A 13 23.93 -64.00 -9.19
CA LEU A 13 23.24 -64.06 -7.89
C LEU A 13 21.73 -63.81 -8.05
N LEU A 14 20.98 -64.84 -7.64
CA LEU A 14 19.57 -64.81 -7.26
C LEU A 14 19.37 -63.94 -6.01
N GLY A 15 18.15 -63.43 -5.88
CA GLY A 15 17.81 -62.33 -4.99
C GLY A 15 17.68 -62.65 -3.51
N ILE A 16 17.61 -61.56 -2.75
CA ILE A 16 17.05 -61.50 -1.40
C ILE A 16 16.22 -60.22 -1.33
N MET A 17 14.93 -60.38 -1.06
CA MET A 17 14.02 -59.29 -0.72
C MET A 17 14.45 -58.64 0.58
N PHE A 18 14.61 -57.31 0.58
CA PHE A 18 14.37 -56.49 1.76
C PHE A 18 13.30 -55.47 1.41
N ALA A 19 12.13 -55.66 2.02
CA ALA A 19 11.05 -54.69 2.00
C ALA A 19 11.48 -53.46 2.82
N THR A 20 11.70 -52.34 2.14
CA THR A 20 11.70 -51.02 2.77
C THR A 20 10.53 -50.25 2.19
N THR A 21 9.46 -50.14 2.97
CA THR A 21 8.33 -49.24 2.76
C THR A 21 8.82 -47.80 2.70
N ALA A 22 8.95 -47.26 1.49
CA ALA A 22 9.07 -45.82 1.28
C ALA A 22 7.65 -45.22 1.25
N LEU A 23 7.31 -44.43 2.27
CA LEU A 23 6.20 -43.49 2.20
C LEU A 23 6.53 -42.46 1.10
N ALA A 24 5.90 -42.59 -0.06
CA ALA A 24 5.88 -41.54 -1.06
C ALA A 24 4.87 -40.46 -0.62
N ALA A 25 5.38 -39.42 0.03
CA ALA A 25 4.66 -38.15 0.12
C ALA A 25 4.67 -37.51 -1.28
N GLY A 26 3.63 -37.79 -2.07
CA GLY A 26 3.42 -37.17 -3.36
C GLY A 26 3.18 -35.68 -3.21
N VAL A 27 4.21 -34.87 -3.49
CA VAL A 27 4.03 -33.44 -3.76
C VAL A 27 3.44 -33.34 -5.17
N ALA A 28 2.12 -33.19 -5.25
CA ALA A 28 1.45 -32.84 -6.49
C ALA A 28 1.90 -31.43 -6.93
N ARG A 29 2.94 -31.36 -7.76
CA ARG A 29 3.18 -30.17 -8.61
C ARG A 29 2.14 -30.20 -9.72
N GLY A 30 1.02 -29.52 -9.50
CA GLY A 30 0.11 -29.17 -10.59
C GLY A 30 0.85 -28.24 -11.54
N GLN A 31 1.16 -28.70 -12.75
CA GLN A 31 1.52 -27.82 -13.86
C GLN A 31 0.26 -27.01 -14.20
N ALA A 32 0.36 -25.68 -14.10
CA ALA A 32 -0.66 -24.78 -14.62
C ALA A 32 -0.75 -24.98 -16.15
N PRO A 33 -1.96 -24.97 -16.73
CA PRO A 33 -2.09 -25.10 -18.18
C PRO A 33 -1.39 -23.93 -18.88
N GLU A 34 -0.54 -24.24 -19.85
CA GLU A 34 0.06 -23.28 -20.75
C GLU A 34 -1.05 -22.56 -21.54
N GLY A 35 -1.11 -21.23 -21.44
CA GLY A 35 -1.98 -20.39 -22.28
C GLY A 35 -2.90 -19.39 -21.57
N ALA A 36 -3.04 -19.42 -20.24
CA ALA A 36 -3.75 -18.38 -19.51
C ALA A 36 -2.76 -17.46 -18.79
N THR A 37 -2.61 -16.22 -19.23
CA THR A 37 -1.90 -15.18 -18.47
C THR A 37 -2.67 -14.94 -17.17
N THR A 38 -2.22 -15.51 -16.05
CA THR A 38 -2.92 -15.44 -14.77
C THR A 38 -2.66 -14.10 -14.09
N TYR A 39 -3.16 -13.01 -14.66
CA TYR A 39 -3.31 -11.78 -13.90
C TYR A 39 -4.25 -12.03 -12.71
N ALA A 40 -3.76 -11.73 -11.51
CA ALA A 40 -4.57 -11.71 -10.30
C ALA A 40 -4.61 -10.27 -9.80
N PRO A 41 -5.80 -9.65 -9.69
CA PRO A 41 -5.90 -8.34 -9.04
C PRO A 41 -5.46 -8.45 -7.58
N VAL A 42 -5.07 -7.32 -6.99
CA VAL A 42 -4.68 -7.25 -5.58
C VAL A 42 -5.77 -7.89 -4.72
N ARG A 43 -5.34 -8.76 -3.81
CA ARG A 43 -6.21 -9.61 -3.00
C ARG A 43 -5.68 -9.78 -1.59
N LEU A 44 -6.54 -10.27 -0.72
CA LEU A 44 -6.15 -10.59 0.66
C LEU A 44 -5.26 -11.84 0.71
N PRO A 45 -4.40 -11.96 1.73
CA PRO A 45 -3.60 -13.17 1.94
C PRO A 45 -4.48 -14.42 2.02
N GLY A 46 -4.20 -15.44 1.20
CA GLY A 46 -4.98 -16.68 1.19
C GLY A 46 -6.31 -16.62 0.42
N GLN A 47 -6.71 -15.46 -0.11
CA GLN A 47 -7.84 -15.39 -1.05
C GLN A 47 -7.46 -16.10 -2.37
N PRO A 48 -8.31 -17.01 -2.91
CA PRO A 48 -8.05 -17.68 -4.18
C PRO A 48 -7.88 -16.73 -5.37
N ALA A 49 -7.33 -17.23 -6.48
CA ALA A 49 -7.21 -16.45 -7.71
C ALA A 49 -8.60 -16.23 -8.32
N PRO A 50 -8.81 -15.16 -9.10
CA PRO A 50 -10.08 -14.96 -9.78
C PRO A 50 -10.37 -16.13 -10.71
N LYS A 51 -11.63 -16.59 -10.73
CA LYS A 51 -12.00 -17.80 -11.50
C LYS A 51 -12.00 -17.58 -13.02
N ASN A 52 -12.49 -16.44 -13.49
CA ASN A 52 -12.71 -16.15 -14.90
C ASN A 52 -12.35 -14.68 -15.24
N PRO A 53 -11.09 -14.24 -15.01
CA PRO A 53 -10.70 -12.85 -15.20
C PRO A 53 -10.68 -12.40 -16.67
N GLY A 54 -10.71 -13.35 -17.61
CA GLY A 54 -10.47 -13.09 -19.03
C GLY A 54 -9.00 -12.83 -19.32
N GLU A 55 -8.71 -12.20 -20.47
CA GLU A 55 -7.35 -11.81 -20.85
C GLU A 55 -6.94 -10.50 -20.16
N ILE A 56 -5.64 -10.19 -20.19
CA ILE A 56 -5.11 -8.94 -19.68
C ILE A 56 -5.45 -7.80 -20.64
N SER A 57 -6.02 -6.72 -20.11
CA SER A 57 -6.31 -5.47 -20.83
C SER A 57 -5.88 -4.28 -19.98
N THR A 58 -4.86 -3.57 -20.47
CA THR A 58 -4.31 -2.34 -19.86
C THR A 58 -4.85 -1.06 -20.47
N SER A 59 -5.63 -1.15 -21.55
CA SER A 59 -6.16 0.00 -22.28
C SER A 59 -7.17 0.79 -21.45
N VAL A 60 -7.02 2.11 -21.42
CA VAL A 60 -7.98 3.04 -20.80
C VAL A 60 -9.12 3.47 -21.73
N THR A 61 -9.03 3.23 -23.04
CA THR A 61 -9.98 3.74 -24.04
C THR A 61 -11.44 3.36 -23.77
N LYS A 62 -11.69 2.14 -23.29
CA LYS A 62 -13.03 1.68 -22.92
C LYS A 62 -13.58 2.45 -21.71
N CYS A 63 -12.73 2.74 -20.73
CA CYS A 63 -13.08 3.54 -19.56
C CYS A 63 -13.45 4.96 -20.01
N ASP A 64 -12.61 5.58 -20.84
CA ASP A 64 -12.77 6.97 -21.29
C ASP A 64 -14.08 7.22 -22.04
N THR A 65 -14.59 6.22 -22.75
CA THR A 65 -15.86 6.33 -23.48
C THR A 65 -17.04 6.66 -22.55
N CYS A 66 -17.01 6.21 -21.29
CA CYS A 66 -18.10 6.41 -20.33
C CYS A 66 -17.71 7.27 -19.11
N HIS A 67 -16.42 7.37 -18.79
CA HIS A 67 -15.89 7.98 -17.56
C HIS A 67 -15.18 9.33 -17.77
N THR A 68 -15.33 9.98 -18.92
CA THR A 68 -14.64 11.25 -19.20
C THR A 68 -15.33 12.47 -18.60
N GLU A 69 -16.57 12.76 -18.98
CA GLU A 69 -17.40 13.85 -18.42
C GLU A 69 -18.88 13.44 -18.59
N TYR A 70 -19.77 13.91 -17.72
CA TYR A 70 -21.22 13.68 -17.83
C TYR A 70 -21.77 14.36 -19.10
N LYS A 71 -21.68 13.68 -20.24
CA LYS A 71 -22.43 14.05 -21.45
C LYS A 71 -23.90 13.72 -21.19
N GLN A 72 -24.71 14.75 -20.92
CA GLN A 72 -26.18 14.72 -20.98
C GLN A 72 -26.67 14.09 -22.31
N PRO A 73 -27.98 13.90 -22.50
CA PRO A 73 -28.83 12.71 -22.32
C PRO A 73 -28.52 11.51 -23.24
N ASN A 74 -27.50 11.58 -24.10
CA ASN A 74 -27.32 10.63 -25.21
C ASN A 74 -26.24 9.56 -24.99
N THR A 75 -25.75 9.38 -23.76
CA THR A 75 -25.07 8.13 -23.38
C THR A 75 -26.13 7.05 -23.13
N PRO A 76 -26.15 5.93 -23.88
CA PRO A 76 -27.10 4.86 -23.64
C PRO A 76 -27.09 4.46 -22.15
N GLY A 77 -28.23 4.60 -21.48
CA GLY A 77 -28.41 4.18 -20.08
C GLY A 77 -27.94 5.16 -18.99
N GLY A 78 -27.25 6.27 -19.29
CA GLY A 78 -26.68 7.15 -18.25
C GLY A 78 -27.71 7.73 -17.27
N ARG A 79 -28.82 8.27 -17.80
CA ARG A 79 -29.91 8.85 -17.00
C ARG A 79 -30.85 7.79 -16.41
N ALA A 80 -31.06 6.67 -17.11
CA ALA A 80 -31.89 5.55 -16.64
C ALA A 80 -31.24 4.78 -15.48
N LEU A 81 -29.91 4.77 -15.40
CA LEU A 81 -29.14 4.07 -14.36
C LEU A 81 -28.73 4.96 -13.18
N LYS A 82 -29.01 6.27 -13.23
CA LYS A 82 -28.65 7.25 -12.18
C LYS A 82 -27.17 7.15 -11.77
N SER A 83 -26.28 6.90 -12.74
CA SER A 83 -24.87 6.60 -12.44
C SER A 83 -24.14 7.76 -11.75
N ASN A 84 -24.53 9.01 -12.03
CA ASN A 84 -24.04 10.22 -11.36
C ASN A 84 -24.47 10.36 -9.89
N GLU A 85 -25.37 9.49 -9.39
CA GLU A 85 -25.68 9.39 -7.97
C GLU A 85 -24.71 8.42 -7.24
N PHE A 86 -23.91 7.64 -7.99
CA PHE A 86 -23.01 6.60 -7.47
C PHE A 86 -21.52 6.84 -7.75
N ILE A 87 -21.19 7.54 -8.82
CA ILE A 87 -19.83 7.91 -9.23
C ILE A 87 -19.84 9.33 -9.82
N LEU A 88 -18.67 9.93 -10.00
CA LEU A 88 -18.55 11.34 -10.38
C LEU A 88 -18.63 11.56 -11.89
N HIS A 89 -18.43 10.53 -12.72
CA HIS A 89 -18.44 10.62 -14.20
C HIS A 89 -17.36 11.54 -14.78
N ASN A 90 -16.31 11.82 -14.01
CA ASN A 90 -15.18 12.63 -14.42
C ASN A 90 -13.85 11.89 -14.23
N GLU A 91 -13.90 10.57 -14.10
CA GLU A 91 -12.75 9.78 -13.68
C GLU A 91 -11.57 9.91 -14.64
N SER A 92 -11.80 9.62 -15.92
CA SER A 92 -10.77 9.70 -16.95
C SER A 92 -10.26 11.11 -17.17
N SER A 93 -11.15 12.11 -17.14
CA SER A 93 -10.73 13.51 -17.36
C SER A 93 -9.89 14.04 -16.19
N THR A 94 -10.21 13.66 -14.96
CA THR A 94 -9.50 14.06 -13.76
C THR A 94 -8.14 13.36 -13.68
N TRP A 95 -8.10 12.06 -13.96
CA TRP A 95 -6.87 11.29 -14.05
C TRP A 95 -5.90 11.89 -15.08
N PHE A 96 -6.36 12.09 -16.31
CA PHE A 96 -5.51 12.61 -17.40
C PHE A 96 -5.00 14.04 -17.14
N LYS A 97 -5.85 14.92 -16.60
CA LYS A 97 -5.54 16.37 -16.50
C LYS A 97 -4.82 16.75 -15.20
N SER A 98 -4.97 15.96 -14.14
CA SER A 98 -4.60 16.38 -12.78
C SER A 98 -3.85 15.32 -11.99
N ASP A 99 -3.93 14.03 -12.34
CA ASP A 99 -3.32 12.97 -11.56
C ASP A 99 -1.89 12.67 -12.02
N VAL A 100 -0.95 12.63 -11.07
CA VAL A 100 0.45 12.31 -11.33
C VAL A 100 0.65 10.86 -11.75
N HIS A 101 -0.30 9.97 -11.45
CA HIS A 101 -0.27 8.59 -11.92
C HIS A 101 -0.27 8.50 -13.45
N SER A 102 -1.01 9.39 -14.13
CA SER A 102 -1.08 9.43 -15.61
C SER A 102 0.25 9.78 -16.29
N ILE A 103 1.15 10.48 -15.58
CA ILE A 103 2.49 10.86 -16.05
C ILE A 103 3.60 10.03 -15.42
N ALA A 104 3.27 8.96 -14.68
CA ALA A 104 4.26 8.16 -13.97
C ALA A 104 5.36 7.62 -14.90
N PHE A 105 5.00 7.03 -16.04
CA PHE A 105 5.98 6.56 -17.03
C PHE A 105 6.73 7.72 -17.68
N ALA A 106 6.04 8.81 -18.05
CA ALA A 106 6.66 9.98 -18.67
C ALA A 106 7.76 10.60 -17.80
N ASN A 107 7.61 10.55 -16.47
CA ASN A 107 8.64 11.03 -15.54
C ASN A 107 9.97 10.26 -15.63
N LEU A 108 9.96 9.02 -16.12
CA LEU A 108 11.18 8.25 -16.34
C LEU A 108 12.04 8.80 -17.49
N ASP A 109 11.47 9.58 -18.41
CA ASP A 109 12.20 10.27 -19.49
C ASP A 109 12.51 11.75 -19.14
N GLY A 110 12.08 12.21 -17.96
CA GLY A 110 12.39 13.54 -17.44
C GLY A 110 13.84 13.73 -17.02
N PRO A 111 14.22 14.94 -16.56
CA PRO A 111 15.59 15.25 -16.13
C PRO A 111 16.13 14.29 -15.06
N ILE A 112 15.32 13.94 -14.05
CA ILE A 112 15.75 12.99 -13.00
C ILE A 112 15.94 11.59 -13.58
N GLY A 113 15.03 11.11 -14.46
CA GLY A 113 15.15 9.80 -15.07
C GLY A 113 16.41 9.64 -15.95
N LYS A 114 16.78 10.71 -16.68
CA LYS A 114 18.03 10.78 -17.45
C LYS A 114 19.26 10.74 -16.53
N GLN A 115 19.27 11.54 -15.47
CA GLN A 115 20.34 11.50 -14.46
C GLN A 115 20.46 10.11 -13.81
N MET A 116 19.33 9.48 -13.48
CA MET A 116 19.34 8.13 -12.91
C MET A 116 19.90 7.12 -13.91
N SER A 117 19.55 7.23 -15.19
CA SER A 117 20.08 6.33 -16.22
C SER A 117 21.60 6.41 -16.35
N GLU A 118 22.14 7.64 -16.32
CA GLU A 118 23.58 7.89 -16.35
C GLU A 118 24.30 7.26 -15.15
N ARG A 119 23.74 7.43 -13.94
CA ARG A 119 24.37 6.96 -12.70
C ARG A 119 24.21 5.46 -12.47
N LEU A 120 23.10 4.88 -12.90
CA LEU A 120 22.80 3.45 -12.74
C LEU A 120 23.39 2.59 -13.87
N GLY A 121 23.76 3.20 -15.00
CA GLY A 121 24.34 2.49 -16.14
C GLY A 121 23.32 1.71 -16.97
N TYR A 122 22.03 1.99 -16.84
CA TYR A 122 20.96 1.40 -17.64
C TYR A 122 19.84 2.40 -17.92
N LYS A 123 19.05 2.17 -18.97
CA LYS A 123 17.92 3.03 -19.32
C LYS A 123 16.73 2.78 -18.40
N VAL A 124 16.36 3.75 -17.58
CA VAL A 124 15.24 3.60 -16.62
C VAL A 124 13.88 3.42 -17.30
N THR A 125 13.72 3.89 -18.54
CA THR A 125 12.49 3.72 -19.35
C THR A 125 12.30 2.31 -19.91
N GLU A 126 13.33 1.46 -19.85
CA GLU A 126 13.32 0.07 -20.30
C GLU A 126 13.53 -0.92 -19.13
N ALA A 127 14.01 -0.45 -17.98
CA ALA A 127 14.35 -1.27 -16.83
C ALA A 127 13.12 -1.77 -16.06
N PRO A 128 12.89 -3.09 -15.94
CA PRO A 128 11.75 -3.64 -15.19
C PRO A 128 11.65 -3.12 -13.75
N GLN A 129 12.77 -2.95 -13.05
CA GLN A 129 12.82 -2.44 -11.67
C GLN A 129 12.34 -0.99 -11.51
N CYS A 130 12.24 -0.24 -12.61
CA CYS A 130 11.63 1.09 -12.65
C CYS A 130 10.17 1.00 -13.12
N LEU A 131 9.91 0.16 -14.12
CA LEU A 131 8.59 0.00 -14.74
C LEU A 131 7.55 -0.64 -13.83
N THR A 132 7.93 -1.49 -12.87
CA THR A 132 7.00 -2.12 -11.89
C THR A 132 6.22 -1.12 -11.05
N CYS A 133 6.73 0.10 -10.86
CA CYS A 133 6.03 1.17 -10.14
C CYS A 133 5.51 2.29 -11.07
N HIS A 134 6.05 2.42 -12.28
CA HIS A 134 5.79 3.56 -13.18
C HIS A 134 4.94 3.19 -14.42
N SER A 135 4.57 1.93 -14.59
CA SER A 135 3.74 1.44 -15.69
C SER A 135 2.84 0.29 -15.23
N ALA A 136 1.82 -0.03 -16.02
CA ALA A 136 1.00 -1.21 -15.81
C ALA A 136 1.79 -2.48 -16.18
N ASP A 137 2.11 -3.28 -15.17
CA ASP A 137 2.77 -4.58 -15.31
C ASP A 137 1.78 -5.66 -15.77
N LYS A 138 1.96 -6.16 -16.99
CA LYS A 138 1.11 -7.20 -17.60
C LYS A 138 1.50 -8.60 -17.13
N THR A 139 2.60 -8.76 -16.40
CA THR A 139 3.07 -10.07 -15.92
C THR A 139 3.53 -10.01 -14.46
N PRO A 140 2.65 -9.62 -13.51
CA PRO A 140 3.06 -9.37 -12.13
C PRO A 140 3.71 -10.58 -11.45
N ASN A 141 3.29 -11.80 -11.81
CA ASN A 141 3.83 -13.06 -11.26
C ASN A 141 5.15 -13.53 -11.90
N LYS A 142 5.60 -12.88 -12.98
CA LYS A 142 6.88 -13.20 -13.62
C LYS A 142 8.01 -12.68 -12.72
N PRO A 143 9.08 -13.44 -12.45
CA PRO A 143 10.22 -12.92 -11.70
C PRO A 143 10.82 -11.67 -12.35
N LEU A 144 11.24 -10.68 -11.54
CA LEU A 144 11.74 -9.40 -12.05
C LEU A 144 12.90 -9.57 -13.06
N ALA A 145 13.81 -10.52 -12.81
CA ALA A 145 14.94 -10.82 -13.69
C ALA A 145 14.53 -11.30 -15.09
N ASP A 146 13.35 -11.92 -15.20
CA ASP A 146 12.84 -12.45 -16.46
C ASP A 146 12.01 -11.42 -17.23
N LYS A 147 11.56 -10.35 -16.56
CA LYS A 147 10.77 -9.28 -17.18
C LYS A 147 11.56 -8.54 -18.25
N LYS A 148 10.84 -8.01 -19.23
CA LYS A 148 11.33 -7.23 -20.39
C LYS A 148 10.45 -5.99 -20.55
N PRO A 149 10.89 -4.96 -21.28
CA PRO A 149 10.10 -3.74 -21.49
C PRO A 149 8.69 -3.99 -22.03
N ASP A 150 8.50 -5.05 -22.83
CA ASP A 150 7.21 -5.40 -23.44
C ASP A 150 6.26 -6.12 -22.49
N ASP A 151 6.72 -6.52 -21.30
CA ASP A 151 5.85 -6.98 -20.22
C ASP A 151 5.10 -5.81 -19.54
N PHE A 152 5.40 -4.55 -19.89
CA PHE A 152 4.78 -3.35 -19.33
C PHE A 152 4.01 -2.56 -20.39
N ALA A 153 2.87 -1.99 -20.01
CA ALA A 153 2.06 -1.16 -20.90
C ALA A 153 2.54 0.31 -20.89
N ARG A 154 3.68 0.55 -21.53
CA ARG A 154 4.37 1.85 -21.55
C ARG A 154 3.58 2.94 -22.28
N GLU A 155 2.82 2.56 -23.30
CA GLU A 155 2.04 3.47 -24.17
C GLU A 155 0.63 3.77 -23.61
N ASP A 156 0.13 2.97 -22.66
CA ASP A 156 -1.22 3.09 -22.09
C ASP A 156 -1.29 4.07 -20.89
N GLY A 157 -0.35 5.00 -20.76
CA GLY A 157 -0.44 6.13 -19.82
C GLY A 157 0.04 5.87 -18.39
N GLY A 158 1.22 5.26 -18.19
CA GLY A 158 1.82 5.15 -16.85
C GLY A 158 0.99 4.29 -15.89
N VAL A 159 0.71 4.83 -14.69
CA VAL A 159 -0.17 4.18 -13.72
C VAL A 159 -1.61 4.57 -14.05
N ASN A 160 -2.32 3.68 -14.72
CA ASN A 160 -3.63 3.95 -15.31
C ASN A 160 -4.79 3.25 -14.57
N CYS A 161 -6.02 3.42 -15.08
CA CYS A 161 -7.24 2.89 -14.45
C CYS A 161 -7.15 1.40 -14.11
N THR A 162 -6.51 0.60 -14.96
CA THR A 162 -6.45 -0.87 -14.83
C THR A 162 -5.47 -1.32 -13.75
N VAL A 163 -4.46 -0.51 -13.41
CA VAL A 163 -3.54 -0.77 -12.29
C VAL A 163 -4.31 -0.81 -10.98
N CYS A 164 -5.28 0.09 -10.81
CA CYS A 164 -6.10 0.16 -9.61
C CYS A 164 -7.36 -0.72 -9.69
N HIS A 165 -8.12 -0.61 -10.77
CA HIS A 165 -9.43 -1.28 -10.90
C HIS A 165 -9.34 -2.75 -11.33
N GLY A 166 -8.19 -3.21 -11.82
CA GLY A 166 -7.99 -4.58 -12.28
C GLY A 166 -7.79 -4.68 -13.80
N MET A 167 -6.84 -5.51 -14.22
CA MET A 167 -6.49 -5.69 -15.64
C MET A 167 -7.24 -6.83 -16.34
N GLY A 168 -8.09 -7.60 -15.64
CA GLY A 168 -8.89 -8.64 -16.31
C GLY A 168 -9.90 -8.02 -17.27
N ASN A 169 -9.97 -8.48 -18.51
CA ASN A 169 -10.87 -7.88 -19.51
C ASN A 169 -12.34 -8.31 -19.32
N ALA A 170 -12.62 -9.38 -18.58
CA ALA A 170 -13.98 -9.91 -18.43
C ALA A 170 -14.88 -8.89 -17.73
N TRP A 171 -14.41 -8.26 -16.64
CA TRP A 171 -15.17 -7.21 -15.97
C TRP A 171 -15.33 -5.97 -16.85
N GLN A 172 -14.34 -5.63 -17.68
CA GLN A 172 -14.43 -4.45 -18.56
C GLN A 172 -15.55 -4.61 -19.61
N GLY A 173 -15.79 -5.84 -20.08
CA GLY A 173 -16.92 -6.16 -20.96
C GLY A 173 -18.26 -6.18 -20.21
N GLU A 174 -18.36 -7.05 -19.20
CA GLU A 174 -19.59 -7.28 -18.43
C GLU A 174 -20.08 -6.05 -17.67
N HIS A 175 -19.20 -5.09 -17.39
CA HIS A 175 -19.53 -3.79 -16.80
C HIS A 175 -20.61 -3.04 -17.59
N THR A 176 -20.66 -3.25 -18.91
CA THR A 176 -21.56 -2.56 -19.83
C THR A 176 -22.82 -3.36 -20.19
N ASP A 177 -22.94 -4.59 -19.70
CA ASP A 177 -24.02 -5.49 -20.09
C ASP A 177 -25.41 -5.00 -19.60
N PRO A 178 -26.47 -5.23 -20.40
CA PRO A 178 -27.83 -4.83 -20.03
C PRO A 178 -28.36 -5.53 -18.76
N PRO A 179 -29.32 -4.91 -18.06
CA PRO A 179 -29.33 -4.84 -16.60
C PRO A 179 -30.16 -5.92 -15.88
N ALA A 180 -30.05 -7.20 -16.23
CA ALA A 180 -30.72 -8.24 -15.41
C ALA A 180 -30.35 -8.09 -13.91
N THR A 181 -29.13 -7.63 -13.63
CA THR A 181 -28.71 -6.97 -12.37
C THR A 181 -27.62 -5.95 -12.70
N ARG A 182 -27.68 -4.74 -12.14
CA ARG A 182 -26.70 -3.68 -12.44
C ARG A 182 -25.31 -4.08 -11.95
N TRP A 183 -24.26 -3.81 -12.74
CA TRP A 183 -22.86 -4.10 -12.35
C TRP A 183 -22.53 -3.62 -10.93
N ARG A 184 -22.96 -2.40 -10.58
CA ARG A 184 -22.70 -1.79 -9.27
C ARG A 184 -23.23 -2.63 -8.10
N GLU A 185 -24.35 -3.32 -8.27
CA GLU A 185 -25.03 -4.14 -7.24
C GLU A 185 -24.54 -5.58 -7.19
N LYS A 186 -23.68 -6.01 -8.13
CA LYS A 186 -23.05 -7.33 -8.05
C LYS A 186 -22.15 -7.40 -6.81
N GLU A 187 -22.15 -8.55 -6.13
CA GLU A 187 -21.28 -8.76 -4.98
C GLU A 187 -19.80 -8.61 -5.36
N PRO A 188 -18.95 -8.14 -4.44
CA PRO A 188 -17.53 -7.94 -4.71
C PRO A 188 -16.81 -9.20 -5.21
N GLN A 189 -17.17 -10.39 -4.71
CA GLN A 189 -16.56 -11.65 -5.16
C GLN A 189 -16.87 -11.94 -6.64
N PHE A 190 -18.07 -11.62 -7.12
CA PHE A 190 -18.42 -11.78 -8.54
C PHE A 190 -17.54 -10.88 -9.41
N LYS A 191 -17.39 -9.61 -9.03
CA LYS A 191 -16.54 -8.64 -9.75
C LYS A 191 -15.07 -9.07 -9.73
N PHE A 192 -14.60 -9.57 -8.58
CA PHE A 192 -13.27 -10.12 -8.42
C PHE A 192 -13.02 -11.32 -9.32
N ASP A 193 -13.96 -12.27 -9.39
CA ASP A 193 -13.84 -13.44 -10.26
C ASP A 193 -13.76 -13.08 -11.75
N LYS A 194 -14.23 -11.88 -12.13
CA LYS A 194 -14.11 -11.27 -13.48
C LYS A 194 -12.88 -10.38 -13.66
N GLY A 195 -11.99 -10.34 -12.68
CA GLY A 195 -10.69 -9.65 -12.74
C GLY A 195 -10.69 -8.21 -12.26
N MET A 196 -11.76 -7.74 -11.59
CA MET A 196 -11.84 -6.40 -10.98
C MET A 196 -11.29 -6.43 -9.55
N ALA A 197 -10.49 -5.45 -9.16
CA ALA A 197 -10.07 -5.29 -7.77
C ALA A 197 -11.21 -4.76 -6.89
N ASP A 198 -11.36 -5.30 -5.66
CA ASP A 198 -12.35 -4.82 -4.69
C ASP A 198 -11.83 -3.57 -3.95
N LEU A 199 -11.72 -2.44 -4.65
CA LEU A 199 -11.26 -1.18 -4.06
C LEU A 199 -12.21 -0.58 -3.01
N ARG A 200 -13.39 -1.17 -2.78
CA ARG A 200 -14.26 -0.77 -1.66
C ARG A 200 -13.83 -1.43 -0.36
N ASN A 201 -13.19 -2.60 -0.45
CA ASN A 201 -12.59 -3.24 0.70
C ASN A 201 -11.36 -2.43 1.18
N PRO A 202 -11.35 -1.96 2.44
CA PRO A 202 -10.28 -1.11 2.97
C PRO A 202 -8.92 -1.82 2.95
N ALA A 203 -8.88 -3.13 3.21
CA ALA A 203 -7.65 -3.90 3.21
C ALA A 203 -7.11 -4.13 1.79
N VAL A 204 -7.98 -4.42 0.81
CA VAL A 204 -7.56 -4.55 -0.60
C VAL A 204 -7.06 -3.22 -1.14
N LYS A 205 -7.78 -2.12 -0.90
CA LYS A 205 -7.34 -0.77 -1.30
C LYS A 205 -6.00 -0.41 -0.67
N ALA A 206 -5.84 -0.62 0.64
CA ALA A 206 -4.59 -0.37 1.35
C ALA A 206 -3.42 -1.16 0.74
N LYS A 207 -3.59 -2.47 0.54
CA LYS A 207 -2.56 -3.33 -0.08
C LYS A 207 -2.17 -2.88 -1.47
N LEU A 208 -3.13 -2.41 -2.28
CA LEU A 208 -2.84 -1.88 -3.60
C LEU A 208 -1.93 -0.66 -3.52
N CYS A 209 -2.31 0.35 -2.72
CA CYS A 209 -1.55 1.59 -2.62
C CYS A 209 -0.13 1.36 -2.06
N VAL A 210 0.00 0.56 -1.00
CA VAL A 210 1.32 0.31 -0.37
C VAL A 210 2.24 -0.53 -1.24
N SER A 211 1.71 -1.30 -2.20
CA SER A 211 2.54 -2.11 -3.10
C SER A 211 3.58 -1.27 -3.86
N CYS A 212 3.26 -0.01 -4.18
CA CYS A 212 4.18 0.95 -4.80
C CYS A 212 4.72 1.98 -3.79
N HIS A 213 3.87 2.49 -2.88
CA HIS A 213 4.24 3.58 -1.98
C HIS A 213 5.00 3.16 -0.72
N VAL A 214 5.17 1.85 -0.50
CA VAL A 214 6.12 1.28 0.47
C VAL A 214 7.00 0.27 -0.25
N GLY A 215 6.36 -0.63 -1.01
CA GLY A 215 7.00 -1.61 -1.89
C GLY A 215 6.36 -2.99 -1.77
N ASN A 216 6.66 -3.85 -2.73
CA ASN A 216 6.22 -5.25 -2.76
C ASN A 216 7.30 -6.11 -3.42
N PRO A 217 8.04 -6.94 -2.65
CA PRO A 217 9.10 -7.77 -3.22
C PRO A 217 8.57 -8.84 -4.17
N ASP A 218 7.36 -9.36 -3.93
CA ASP A 218 6.76 -10.41 -4.76
C ASP A 218 6.42 -9.91 -6.19
N GLU A 219 6.22 -8.59 -6.35
CA GLU A 219 5.96 -7.93 -7.64
C GLU A 219 7.21 -7.24 -8.21
N GLY A 220 8.35 -7.29 -7.52
CA GLY A 220 9.57 -6.58 -7.91
C GLY A 220 9.50 -5.06 -7.73
N LYS A 221 8.58 -4.58 -6.88
CA LYS A 221 8.41 -3.16 -6.54
C LYS A 221 9.31 -2.81 -5.35
N VAL A 222 10.62 -2.74 -5.60
CA VAL A 222 11.64 -2.53 -4.56
C VAL A 222 12.54 -1.37 -4.96
N ILE A 223 12.51 -0.29 -4.18
CA ILE A 223 13.49 0.80 -4.30
C ILE A 223 14.72 0.48 -3.46
N THR A 224 15.88 0.50 -4.08
CA THR A 224 17.19 0.22 -3.45
C THR A 224 17.91 1.51 -3.08
N HIS A 225 18.96 1.40 -2.28
CA HIS A 225 19.80 2.55 -1.94
C HIS A 225 20.49 3.14 -3.18
N ASP A 226 20.90 2.31 -4.14
CA ASP A 226 21.50 2.77 -5.39
C ASP A 226 20.54 3.63 -6.21
N MET A 227 19.25 3.29 -6.22
CA MET A 227 18.23 4.14 -6.85
C MET A 227 18.10 5.50 -6.15
N TYR A 228 18.12 5.53 -4.81
CA TYR A 228 18.15 6.79 -4.07
C TYR A 228 19.41 7.61 -4.34
N ALA A 229 20.59 6.97 -4.35
CA ALA A 229 21.87 7.60 -4.67
C ALA A 229 21.92 8.14 -6.12
N ALA A 230 21.24 7.46 -7.04
CA ALA A 230 21.10 7.90 -8.43
C ALA A 230 20.14 9.10 -8.59
N GLY A 231 19.31 9.39 -7.59
CA GLY A 231 18.44 10.57 -7.56
C GLY A 231 16.95 10.27 -7.49
N HIS A 232 16.52 9.02 -7.23
CA HIS A 232 15.12 8.72 -6.97
C HIS A 232 14.62 9.60 -5.80
N PRO A 233 13.48 10.31 -5.94
CA PRO A 233 12.94 11.09 -4.83
C PRO A 233 12.66 10.20 -3.61
N PRO A 234 12.98 10.63 -2.38
CA PRO A 234 12.63 9.87 -1.18
C PRO A 234 11.13 9.56 -1.14
N ILE A 235 10.78 8.29 -0.96
CA ILE A 235 9.38 7.90 -0.75
C ILE A 235 8.98 8.33 0.67
N PRO A 236 8.01 9.24 0.82
CA PRO A 236 7.58 9.68 2.14
C PRO A 236 6.83 8.56 2.89
N PRO A 237 6.55 8.73 4.19
CA PRO A 237 5.66 7.84 4.93
C PRO A 237 4.35 7.60 4.18
N PHE A 238 3.67 6.49 4.47
CA PHE A 238 2.37 6.20 3.89
C PHE A 238 1.26 6.35 4.94
N GLU A 239 0.23 7.14 4.61
CA GLU A 239 -1.03 7.18 5.35
C GLU A 239 -2.17 7.33 4.34
N ILE A 240 -3.03 6.32 4.24
CA ILE A 240 -3.95 6.17 3.13
C ILE A 240 -4.97 7.31 3.04
N THR A 241 -5.45 7.86 4.16
CA THR A 241 -6.45 8.93 4.13
C THR A 241 -5.87 10.24 3.62
N ASN A 242 -4.59 10.51 3.92
CA ASN A 242 -3.85 11.63 3.38
C ASN A 242 -3.54 11.48 1.90
N TYR A 243 -3.15 10.28 1.46
CA TYR A 243 -2.95 9.99 0.04
C TYR A 243 -4.25 10.17 -0.75
N MET A 244 -5.37 9.63 -0.25
CA MET A 244 -6.70 9.83 -0.83
C MET A 244 -7.11 11.32 -0.87
N ALA A 245 -6.75 12.10 0.14
CA ALA A 245 -7.03 13.55 0.15
C ALA A 245 -6.08 14.37 -0.75
N SER A 246 -4.92 13.82 -1.09
CA SER A 246 -3.85 14.49 -1.85
C SER A 246 -3.82 14.12 -3.34
N GLU A 247 -4.74 13.26 -3.76
CA GLU A 247 -4.98 12.91 -5.15
C GLU A 247 -6.21 13.68 -5.64
N PRO A 248 -6.24 14.14 -6.90
CA PRO A 248 -7.43 14.78 -7.45
C PRO A 248 -8.61 13.79 -7.40
N LYS A 249 -9.59 14.10 -6.55
CA LYS A 249 -10.75 13.26 -6.31
C LYS A 249 -11.50 12.98 -7.61
N HIS A 250 -11.44 11.73 -8.03
CA HIS A 250 -12.28 11.17 -9.08
C HIS A 250 -13.14 10.01 -8.57
N TRP A 251 -13.35 9.95 -7.26
CA TRP A 251 -14.32 9.08 -6.60
C TRP A 251 -15.07 9.92 -5.56
N GLY A 252 -16.22 9.43 -5.10
CA GLY A 252 -16.92 10.00 -3.96
C GLY A 252 -16.86 9.08 -2.75
N TYR A 253 -16.91 9.65 -1.55
CA TYR A 253 -17.16 8.85 -0.36
C TYR A 253 -18.61 8.36 -0.33
N PRO A 254 -18.90 7.19 0.25
CA PRO A 254 -20.28 6.70 0.36
C PRO A 254 -21.23 7.71 1.01
N SER A 255 -20.75 8.51 1.96
CA SER A 255 -21.51 9.58 2.61
C SER A 255 -21.81 10.80 1.72
N GLU A 256 -21.04 11.00 0.64
CA GLU A 256 -21.17 12.11 -0.30
C GLU A 256 -22.08 11.76 -1.50
N LEU A 257 -22.35 10.47 -1.72
CA LEU A 257 -22.98 9.96 -2.93
C LEU A 257 -24.43 9.52 -2.66
N PRO A 258 -25.44 10.14 -3.32
CA PRO A 258 -26.86 9.90 -3.03
C PRO A 258 -27.28 8.43 -3.12
N TYR A 259 -26.66 7.65 -4.00
CA TYR A 259 -27.00 6.24 -4.21
C TYR A 259 -26.80 5.40 -2.95
N PHE A 260 -25.71 5.62 -2.19
CA PHE A 260 -25.42 4.83 -0.99
C PHE A 260 -26.43 5.11 0.12
N LYS A 261 -26.89 6.36 0.24
CA LYS A 261 -27.96 6.71 1.17
C LYS A 261 -29.27 5.98 0.80
N GLN A 262 -29.66 6.04 -0.47
CA GLN A 262 -30.87 5.36 -0.96
C GLN A 262 -30.80 3.84 -0.77
N PHE A 263 -29.63 3.23 -1.03
CA PHE A 263 -29.44 1.80 -0.85
C PHE A 263 -29.53 1.37 0.62
N ALA A 264 -28.95 2.14 1.54
CA ALA A 264 -29.12 1.91 2.97
C ALA A 264 -30.60 1.98 3.39
N GLU A 265 -31.35 3.00 2.92
CA GLU A 265 -32.78 3.13 3.22
C GLU A 265 -33.60 1.94 2.68
N GLN A 266 -33.32 1.49 1.45
CA GLN A 266 -33.99 0.33 0.82
C GLN A 266 -33.74 -0.97 1.58
N THR A 267 -32.53 -1.14 2.11
CA THR A 267 -32.15 -2.29 2.93
C THR A 267 -32.54 -2.14 4.40
N LYS A 268 -33.31 -1.09 4.75
CA LYS A 268 -33.69 -0.75 6.15
C LYS A 268 -32.47 -0.63 7.07
N SER A 269 -31.36 -0.15 6.52
CA SER A 269 -30.05 -0.04 7.18
C SER A 269 -29.50 -1.37 7.70
N ASP A 270 -29.77 -2.48 7.00
CA ASP A 270 -29.14 -3.76 7.26
C ASP A 270 -27.62 -3.66 7.01
N GLU A 271 -26.87 -3.69 8.11
CA GLU A 271 -25.42 -3.59 8.17
C GLU A 271 -24.75 -4.73 7.38
N ALA A 272 -25.29 -5.95 7.46
CA ALA A 272 -24.76 -7.08 6.71
C ALA A 272 -25.01 -6.94 5.20
N ALA A 273 -26.19 -6.45 4.80
CA ALA A 273 -26.52 -6.25 3.38
C ALA A 273 -25.68 -5.13 2.71
N THR A 274 -25.50 -4.01 3.41
CA THR A 274 -24.66 -2.87 2.97
C THR A 274 -23.19 -3.26 2.90
N TRP A 275 -22.68 -3.98 3.91
CA TRP A 275 -21.32 -4.51 3.92
C TRP A 275 -21.09 -5.52 2.78
N LYS A 276 -22.00 -6.49 2.62
CA LYS A 276 -21.88 -7.56 1.61
C LYS A 276 -21.78 -7.00 0.19
N THR A 277 -22.54 -5.94 -0.12
CA THR A 277 -22.60 -5.38 -1.48
C THR A 277 -21.50 -4.36 -1.74
N PHE A 278 -21.22 -3.50 -0.74
CA PHE A 278 -20.44 -2.28 -0.96
C PHE A 278 -19.30 -2.05 0.04
N ARG A 279 -19.08 -2.94 1.02
CA ARG A 279 -18.01 -2.84 2.02
C ARG A 279 -18.03 -1.50 2.78
N TYR A 280 -19.22 -1.01 3.11
CA TYR A 280 -19.39 0.23 3.86
C TYR A 280 -20.52 0.09 4.89
N PHE A 281 -20.49 0.96 5.88
CA PHE A 281 -21.63 1.24 6.75
C PHE A 281 -21.99 2.73 6.64
N PRO A 282 -23.25 3.10 6.89
CA PRO A 282 -23.65 4.50 6.98
C PRO A 282 -22.80 5.32 7.97
N ALA A 283 -22.62 6.61 7.72
CA ALA A 283 -21.69 7.47 8.47
C ALA A 283 -22.06 7.63 9.96
N GLU A 284 -23.34 7.47 10.30
CA GLU A 284 -23.84 7.43 11.67
C GLU A 284 -23.44 6.14 12.42
N LYS A 285 -23.09 5.08 11.68
CA LYS A 285 -22.68 3.77 12.22
C LYS A 285 -21.17 3.62 12.26
N GLU A 286 -20.46 4.16 11.28
CA GLU A 286 -19.00 4.02 11.19
C GLU A 286 -18.32 5.17 10.45
N SER A 287 -17.14 5.55 10.93
CA SER A 287 -16.21 6.39 10.16
C SER A 287 -15.51 5.57 9.08
N TYR A 288 -15.77 5.94 7.83
CA TYR A 288 -15.16 5.34 6.65
C TYR A 288 -13.63 5.51 6.63
N LEU A 289 -13.15 6.71 6.96
CA LEU A 289 -11.73 7.04 7.00
C LEU A 289 -11.03 6.39 8.18
N ALA A 290 -11.67 6.22 9.35
CA ALA A 290 -11.05 5.48 10.45
C ALA A 290 -10.74 4.03 10.07
N ARG A 291 -11.68 3.35 9.40
CA ARG A 291 -11.46 1.98 8.91
C ARG A 291 -10.34 1.93 7.85
N HIS A 292 -10.32 2.88 6.92
CA HIS A 292 -9.27 2.94 5.90
C HIS A 292 -7.90 3.25 6.50
N LEU A 293 -7.80 4.26 7.36
CA LEU A 293 -6.58 4.61 8.09
C LEU A 293 -5.98 3.41 8.81
N ALA A 294 -6.82 2.68 9.54
CA ALA A 294 -6.37 1.53 10.31
C ALA A 294 -5.86 0.40 9.39
N ALA A 295 -6.57 0.09 8.31
CA ALA A 295 -6.11 -0.86 7.29
C ALA A 295 -4.82 -0.40 6.58
N GLY A 296 -4.73 0.90 6.24
CA GLY A 296 -3.58 1.52 5.58
C GLY A 296 -2.31 1.44 6.41
N ALA A 297 -2.40 1.80 7.69
CA ALA A 297 -1.29 1.73 8.64
C ALA A 297 -0.76 0.30 8.81
N VAL A 298 -1.65 -0.68 8.95
CA VAL A 298 -1.27 -2.08 9.11
C VAL A 298 -0.72 -2.68 7.80
N ALA A 299 -1.27 -2.30 6.65
CA ALA A 299 -0.76 -2.71 5.34
C ALA A 299 0.65 -2.15 5.06
N ALA A 300 0.92 -0.89 5.44
CA ALA A 300 2.26 -0.31 5.28
C ALA A 300 3.30 -1.05 6.12
N MET A 301 2.95 -1.41 7.36
CA MET A 301 3.82 -2.21 8.22
C MET A 301 4.03 -3.63 7.69
N GLU A 302 3.01 -4.25 7.07
CA GLU A 302 3.14 -5.56 6.40
C GLU A 302 4.10 -5.47 5.22
N ALA A 303 3.96 -4.45 4.37
CA ALA A 303 4.81 -4.23 3.21
C ALA A 303 6.27 -4.05 3.61
N GLU A 304 6.57 -3.24 4.63
CA GLU A 304 7.94 -3.10 5.15
C GLU A 304 8.47 -4.44 5.68
N ALA A 305 7.67 -5.16 6.47
CA ALA A 305 8.09 -6.46 6.99
C ALA A 305 8.33 -7.48 5.87
N ALA A 306 7.57 -7.43 4.78
CA ALA A 306 7.82 -8.24 3.58
C ALA A 306 9.15 -7.87 2.91
N LEU A 307 9.43 -6.58 2.73
CA LEU A 307 10.70 -6.09 2.16
C LEU A 307 11.91 -6.48 3.02
N LEU A 308 11.79 -6.42 4.35
CA LEU A 308 12.84 -6.85 5.28
C LEU A 308 13.06 -8.36 5.26
N ALA A 309 11.97 -9.14 5.24
CA ALA A 309 12.06 -10.59 5.11
C ALA A 309 12.72 -11.00 3.79
N ASP A 310 12.41 -10.30 2.70
CA ASP A 310 13.01 -10.55 1.40
C ASP A 310 14.49 -10.18 1.37
N ALA A 311 14.86 -8.98 1.83
CA ALA A 311 16.25 -8.56 1.95
C ALA A 311 17.09 -9.53 2.79
N ALA A 312 16.50 -10.12 3.84
CA ALA A 312 17.16 -11.10 4.70
C ALA A 312 17.45 -12.45 4.01
N LYS A 313 16.71 -12.83 2.96
CA LYS A 313 17.01 -14.03 2.16
C LYS A 313 18.25 -13.85 1.28
N HIS A 314 18.48 -12.62 0.83
CA HIS A 314 19.45 -12.33 -0.23
C HIS A 314 20.80 -11.83 0.28
N SER A 315 20.95 -11.58 1.58
CA SER A 315 22.18 -11.01 2.12
C SER A 315 22.66 -11.64 3.42
N ALA A 316 23.85 -12.25 3.37
CA ALA A 316 24.59 -12.66 4.56
C ALA A 316 25.21 -11.46 5.31
N SER A 317 25.46 -10.35 4.60
CA SER A 317 26.17 -9.16 5.09
C SER A 317 25.25 -8.04 5.62
N GLY A 318 23.93 -8.16 5.48
CA GLY A 318 22.95 -7.19 5.99
C GLY A 318 22.02 -6.61 4.92
N PHE A 319 21.04 -5.81 5.32
CA PHE A 319 19.99 -5.33 4.40
C PHE A 319 20.44 -4.13 3.56
N ASP A 320 19.76 -3.91 2.42
CA ASP A 320 19.91 -2.69 1.62
C ASP A 320 19.60 -1.44 2.48
N TYR A 321 20.42 -0.40 2.34
CA TYR A 321 20.33 0.82 3.15
C TYR A 321 18.98 1.54 3.00
N ALA A 322 18.23 1.32 1.92
CA ALA A 322 16.90 1.89 1.69
C ALA A 322 15.83 1.41 2.69
N ARG A 323 16.11 0.39 3.51
CA ARG A 323 15.23 -0.09 4.60
C ARG A 323 15.47 0.61 5.93
N PHE A 324 16.61 1.28 6.07
CA PHE A 324 16.95 1.98 7.29
C PHE A 324 16.50 3.45 7.26
N ASP A 325 16.51 4.08 8.44
CA ASP A 325 16.28 5.52 8.57
C ASP A 325 17.46 6.27 7.93
N CYS A 326 17.27 6.81 6.71
CA CYS A 326 18.29 7.55 5.96
C CYS A 326 18.84 8.75 6.75
N TYR A 327 18.00 9.38 7.59
CA TYR A 327 18.40 10.48 8.46
C TYR A 327 19.29 10.01 9.61
N SER A 328 19.56 8.70 9.68
CA SER A 328 20.58 8.19 10.57
C SER A 328 21.98 8.61 10.23
N CYS A 329 22.22 8.81 8.92
CA CYS A 329 23.49 9.28 8.38
C CYS A 329 23.34 10.66 7.72
N HIS A 330 22.18 10.96 7.13
CA HIS A 330 21.90 12.20 6.40
C HIS A 330 21.12 13.22 7.25
N HIS A 331 21.74 13.69 8.33
CA HIS A 331 21.20 14.76 9.17
C HIS A 331 22.23 15.87 9.38
N ASP A 332 21.80 17.01 9.89
CA ASP A 332 22.71 18.11 10.24
C ASP A 332 23.69 17.64 11.34
N LEU A 333 24.98 17.94 11.15
CA LEU A 333 26.07 17.63 12.06
C LEU A 333 26.26 18.71 13.14
N SER A 334 25.43 19.76 13.13
CA SER A 334 25.45 20.81 14.16
C SER A 334 25.26 20.24 15.58
N TYR A 335 26.01 20.82 16.53
CA TYR A 335 25.91 20.49 17.95
C TYR A 335 25.50 21.75 18.74
N PRO A 336 24.45 21.69 19.57
CA PRO A 336 23.57 20.53 19.82
C PRO A 336 22.46 20.39 18.76
N SER A 337 22.17 19.17 18.28
CA SER A 337 21.00 18.89 17.43
C SER A 337 19.89 18.12 18.17
N ALA A 338 18.64 18.26 17.71
CA ALA A 338 17.50 17.51 18.24
C ALA A 338 17.69 15.99 18.11
N ARG A 339 18.36 15.54 17.02
CA ARG A 339 18.69 14.13 16.82
C ARG A 339 19.69 13.60 17.85
N GLN A 340 20.73 14.37 18.17
CA GLN A 340 21.68 14.00 19.24
C GLN A 340 21.00 13.94 20.61
N LYS A 341 20.08 14.88 20.92
CA LYS A 341 19.30 14.89 22.16
C LYS A 341 18.38 13.68 22.32
N ARG A 342 17.75 13.23 21.22
CA ARG A 342 16.89 12.03 21.19
C ARG A 342 17.66 10.75 21.56
N GLY A 343 18.95 10.69 21.23
CA GLY A 343 19.75 9.47 21.35
C GLY A 343 19.49 8.48 20.21
N TYR A 344 20.17 7.33 20.29
CA TYR A 344 20.15 6.28 19.27
C TYR A 344 19.51 5.02 19.84
N GLU A 345 18.75 4.31 19.01
CA GLU A 345 18.22 3.00 19.39
C GLU A 345 19.32 1.94 19.25
N GLY A 346 19.61 1.22 20.34
CA GLY A 346 20.62 0.17 20.36
C GLY A 346 22.04 0.69 20.59
N ALA A 347 23.02 -0.20 20.38
CA ALA A 347 24.43 0.12 20.56
C ALA A 347 24.94 1.09 19.47
N PRO A 348 26.02 1.87 19.72
CA PRO A 348 26.67 2.66 18.68
C PRO A 348 27.00 1.84 17.42
N GLY A 349 26.78 2.43 16.25
CA GLY A 349 26.98 1.76 14.95
C GLY A 349 25.81 0.86 14.51
N ARG A 350 24.70 0.82 15.25
CA ARG A 350 23.44 0.24 14.77
C ARG A 350 22.64 1.28 14.00
N VAL A 351 22.22 0.91 12.79
CA VAL A 351 21.34 1.76 11.98
C VAL A 351 19.90 1.30 12.24
N PRO A 352 19.02 2.16 12.78
CA PRO A 352 17.64 1.78 13.05
C PRO A 352 16.83 1.72 11.76
N LEU A 353 15.76 0.91 11.78
CA LEU A 353 14.74 0.91 10.73
C LEU A 353 13.98 2.24 10.71
N LYS A 354 13.29 2.52 9.59
CA LYS A 354 12.31 3.61 9.51
C LYS A 354 11.20 3.39 10.54
N VAL A 355 11.15 4.23 11.57
CA VAL A 355 10.28 3.98 12.73
C VAL A 355 8.80 4.31 12.49
N TRP A 356 8.48 5.07 11.44
CA TRP A 356 7.12 5.52 11.14
C TRP A 356 6.14 4.37 10.87
N ASN A 357 6.65 3.24 10.36
CA ASN A 357 5.87 2.03 10.09
C ASN A 357 5.17 1.46 11.34
N GLY A 358 5.67 1.77 12.54
CA GLY A 358 5.05 1.35 13.79
C GLY A 358 4.22 2.41 14.51
N ALA A 359 4.27 3.67 14.05
CA ALA A 359 3.71 4.79 14.81
C ALA A 359 2.18 4.74 14.91
N VAL A 360 1.51 4.62 13.77
CA VAL A 360 0.04 4.49 13.72
C VAL A 360 -0.43 3.09 14.14
N PRO A 361 0.23 1.97 13.74
CA PRO A 361 -0.16 0.65 14.22
C PRO A 361 -0.09 0.48 15.75
N GLU A 362 0.85 1.14 16.42
CA GLU A 362 0.91 1.12 17.89
C GLU A 362 -0.28 1.84 18.52
N ALA A 363 -0.59 3.05 18.03
CA ALA A 363 -1.77 3.80 18.47
C ALA A 363 -3.06 3.00 18.24
N LEU A 364 -3.14 2.30 17.12
CA LEU A 364 -4.26 1.42 16.79
C LEU A 364 -4.35 0.21 17.74
N ALA A 365 -3.23 -0.45 18.04
CA ALA A 365 -3.19 -1.55 19.01
C ALA A 365 -3.60 -1.07 20.41
N GLN A 366 -3.13 0.11 20.84
CA GLN A 366 -3.57 0.71 22.10
C GLN A 366 -5.08 0.94 22.13
N HIS A 367 -5.64 1.49 21.05
CA HIS A 367 -7.08 1.71 20.92
C HIS A 367 -7.87 0.40 20.99
N LEU A 368 -7.47 -0.60 20.20
CA LEU A 368 -8.18 -1.88 20.09
C LEU A 368 -7.94 -2.83 21.27
N GLY A 369 -6.98 -2.55 22.15
CA GLY A 369 -6.82 -3.28 23.41
C GLY A 369 -8.03 -3.17 24.35
N GLY A 370 -8.86 -2.13 24.17
CA GLY A 370 -10.17 -1.96 24.82
C GLY A 370 -11.37 -2.37 23.97
N SER A 371 -11.16 -3.01 22.82
CA SER A 371 -12.26 -3.36 21.90
C SER A 371 -13.23 -4.36 22.51
N SER A 372 -14.52 -4.18 22.22
CA SER A 372 -15.57 -5.16 22.54
C SER A 372 -15.60 -6.35 21.57
N VAL A 373 -14.85 -6.28 20.46
CA VAL A 373 -14.69 -7.38 19.51
C VAL A 373 -13.51 -8.25 19.98
N PRO A 374 -13.74 -9.49 20.45
CA PRO A 374 -12.69 -10.31 21.07
C PRO A 374 -11.47 -10.52 20.17
N GLU A 375 -11.68 -10.75 18.87
CA GLU A 375 -10.62 -11.00 17.90
C GLU A 375 -9.71 -9.77 17.74
N LEU A 376 -10.29 -8.56 17.72
CA LEU A 376 -9.52 -7.31 17.65
C LEU A 376 -8.74 -7.04 18.93
N LYS A 377 -9.33 -7.37 20.09
CA LYS A 377 -8.64 -7.27 21.37
C LYS A 377 -7.46 -8.24 21.44
N THR A 378 -7.66 -9.51 21.12
CA THR A 378 -6.60 -10.52 21.08
C THR A 378 -5.49 -10.13 20.10
N TRP A 379 -5.86 -9.61 18.93
CA TRP A 379 -4.90 -9.08 17.97
C TRP A 379 -4.08 -7.93 18.58
N ALA A 380 -4.73 -6.95 19.20
CA ALA A 380 -4.07 -5.81 19.82
C ALA A 380 -3.10 -6.21 20.95
N ASP A 381 -3.51 -7.13 21.83
CA ASP A 381 -2.70 -7.61 22.95
C ASP A 381 -1.37 -8.25 22.50
N SER A 382 -1.33 -8.78 21.27
CA SER A 382 -0.14 -9.44 20.71
C SER A 382 0.87 -8.48 20.04
N TYR A 383 0.60 -7.17 19.96
CA TYR A 383 1.46 -6.18 19.29
C TYR A 383 2.92 -6.17 19.79
N LYS A 384 3.17 -6.44 21.08
CA LYS A 384 4.54 -6.44 21.63
C LYS A 384 5.48 -7.43 20.91
N GLY A 385 4.93 -8.52 20.36
CA GLY A 385 5.67 -9.55 19.63
C GLY A 385 5.94 -9.23 18.15
N THR A 386 5.59 -8.03 17.67
CA THR A 386 5.60 -7.72 16.23
C THR A 386 6.65 -6.67 15.88
N TRP A 387 6.26 -5.46 15.48
CA TRP A 387 7.16 -4.38 15.07
C TRP A 387 8.25 -4.03 16.11
N PRO A 388 7.96 -3.97 17.43
CA PRO A 388 9.02 -3.79 18.42
C PRO A 388 10.08 -4.90 18.40
N THR A 389 9.65 -6.15 18.18
CA THR A 389 10.56 -7.30 18.08
C THR A 389 11.36 -7.27 16.78
N LEU A 390 10.72 -6.87 15.66
CA LEU A 390 11.40 -6.70 14.37
C LEU A 390 12.47 -5.60 14.42
N ARG A 391 12.16 -4.44 15.04
CA ARG A 391 13.15 -3.38 15.26
C ARG A 391 14.33 -3.86 16.09
N LYS A 392 14.06 -4.58 17.18
CA LYS A 392 15.11 -5.16 18.02
C LYS A 392 16.00 -6.13 17.24
N ALA A 393 15.43 -6.97 16.37
CA ALA A 393 16.19 -7.88 15.51
C ALA A 393 17.06 -7.13 14.48
N ALA A 394 16.54 -6.05 13.90
CA ALA A 394 17.27 -5.23 12.92
C ALA A 394 18.48 -4.48 13.50
N ILE A 395 18.52 -4.27 14.82
CA ILE A 395 19.65 -3.62 15.52
C ILE A 395 20.47 -4.60 16.38
N ALA A 396 20.18 -5.91 16.33
CA ALA A 396 20.91 -6.92 17.12
C ALA A 396 22.40 -6.95 16.77
N ARG A 397 22.74 -6.78 15.49
CA ARG A 397 24.10 -6.59 14.97
C ARG A 397 24.13 -5.47 13.92
N GLN A 398 25.32 -5.11 13.44
CA GLN A 398 25.46 -4.13 12.36
C GLN A 398 24.69 -4.61 11.13
N LEU A 399 23.78 -3.77 10.61
CA LEU A 399 22.86 -4.07 9.50
C LEU A 399 21.91 -5.27 9.72
N GLY A 400 21.65 -5.59 10.99
CA GLY A 400 20.66 -6.59 11.39
C GLY A 400 21.10 -8.04 11.25
N ASP A 401 20.47 -8.91 12.04
CA ASP A 401 20.65 -10.36 11.97
C ASP A 401 19.59 -10.94 11.02
N PRO A 402 19.97 -11.51 9.85
CA PRO A 402 19.01 -12.01 8.88
C PRO A 402 18.06 -13.08 9.45
N ALA A 403 18.55 -14.00 10.29
CA ALA A 403 17.72 -15.07 10.85
C ALA A 403 16.69 -14.51 11.85
N GLN A 404 17.12 -13.59 12.73
CA GLN A 404 16.22 -12.94 13.68
C GLN A 404 15.21 -12.04 12.95
N VAL A 405 15.64 -11.31 11.92
CA VAL A 405 14.77 -10.45 11.13
C VAL A 405 13.76 -11.26 10.33
N MET A 406 14.14 -12.37 9.68
CA MET A 406 13.18 -13.25 9.01
C MET A 406 12.10 -13.75 9.98
N THR A 407 12.51 -14.18 11.18
CA THR A 407 11.58 -14.70 12.20
C THR A 407 10.63 -13.60 12.68
N ALA A 408 11.17 -12.44 13.07
CA ALA A 408 10.37 -11.31 13.55
C ALA A 408 9.50 -10.68 12.46
N ALA A 409 9.97 -10.66 11.22
CA ALA A 409 9.22 -10.19 10.07
C ALA A 409 8.07 -11.15 9.76
N ALA A 410 8.27 -12.47 9.82
CA ALA A 410 7.19 -13.44 9.66
C ALA A 410 6.09 -13.26 10.72
N ALA A 411 6.47 -13.07 11.98
CA ALA A 411 5.51 -12.78 13.06
C ALA A 411 4.75 -11.46 12.82
N THR A 412 5.46 -10.41 12.42
CA THR A 412 4.88 -9.09 12.10
C THR A 412 3.91 -9.18 10.92
N ARG A 413 4.30 -9.84 9.84
CA ARG A 413 3.45 -10.05 8.66
C ARG A 413 2.20 -10.84 9.01
N LYS A 414 2.33 -11.91 9.81
CA LYS A 414 1.16 -12.68 10.27
C LYS A 414 0.20 -11.77 11.03
N TRP A 415 0.70 -11.01 12.00
CA TRP A 415 -0.11 -10.06 12.77
C TRP A 415 -0.83 -9.05 11.87
N CYS A 416 -0.13 -8.47 10.90
CA CYS A 416 -0.76 -7.54 9.96
C CYS A 416 -1.84 -8.22 9.12
N ASN A 417 -1.53 -9.39 8.56
CA ASN A 417 -2.43 -10.13 7.69
C ASN A 417 -3.69 -10.61 8.42
N ASP A 418 -3.57 -11.04 9.69
CA ASP A 418 -4.72 -11.40 10.52
C ASP A 418 -5.69 -10.21 10.65
N TYR A 419 -5.18 -8.99 10.89
CA TYR A 419 -6.02 -7.80 10.98
C TYR A 419 -6.62 -7.36 9.64
N LEU A 420 -5.84 -7.38 8.56
CA LEU A 420 -6.36 -7.06 7.22
C LEU A 420 -7.50 -8.03 6.82
N GLN A 421 -7.45 -9.28 7.28
CA GLN A 421 -8.57 -10.20 7.13
C GLN A 421 -9.77 -9.80 7.99
N LEU A 422 -9.58 -9.45 9.25
CA LEU A 422 -10.65 -8.94 10.13
C LEU A 422 -11.35 -7.71 9.55
N GLN A 423 -10.62 -6.81 8.89
CA GLN A 423 -11.20 -5.63 8.21
C GLN A 423 -12.15 -5.98 7.06
N THR A 424 -12.07 -7.20 6.53
CA THR A 424 -12.91 -7.68 5.43
C THR A 424 -14.09 -8.53 5.91
N VAL A 425 -13.81 -9.46 6.82
CA VAL A 425 -14.82 -10.45 7.25
C VAL A 425 -15.75 -9.91 8.34
N THR A 426 -15.34 -8.86 9.05
CA THR A 426 -16.20 -8.23 10.07
C THR A 426 -17.27 -7.39 9.39
N ASP A 427 -18.48 -7.93 9.36
CA ASP A 427 -19.70 -7.32 8.81
C ASP A 427 -20.44 -6.42 9.81
N LYS A 428 -19.72 -5.93 10.83
CA LYS A 428 -20.20 -4.99 11.82
C LYS A 428 -19.31 -3.74 11.89
N PRO A 429 -19.86 -2.59 12.31
CA PRO A 429 -19.06 -1.40 12.61
C PRO A 429 -18.00 -1.67 13.69
N ILE A 430 -16.75 -1.33 13.40
CA ILE A 430 -15.60 -1.38 14.31
C ILE A 430 -15.27 0.04 14.81
N TYR A 431 -15.48 1.05 13.96
CA TYR A 431 -15.14 2.45 14.24
C TYR A 431 -16.36 3.39 14.24
N PRO A 432 -17.37 3.18 15.11
CA PRO A 432 -18.43 4.18 15.27
C PRO A 432 -17.82 5.54 15.65
N PRO A 433 -18.53 6.66 15.42
CA PRO A 433 -17.98 8.00 15.65
C PRO A 433 -17.33 8.22 17.03
N SER A 434 -17.82 7.56 18.08
CA SER A 434 -17.20 7.58 19.41
C SER A 434 -15.83 6.89 19.46
N GLN A 435 -15.69 5.72 18.83
CA GLN A 435 -14.41 5.01 18.74
C GLN A 435 -13.43 5.73 17.81
N ALA A 436 -13.91 6.32 16.71
CA ALA A 436 -13.07 7.14 15.84
C ALA A 436 -12.51 8.38 16.57
N LYS A 437 -13.29 9.02 17.45
CA LYS A 437 -12.81 10.10 18.33
C LYS A 437 -11.78 9.62 19.35
N GLU A 438 -11.99 8.44 19.95
CA GLU A 438 -11.01 7.88 20.88
C GLU A 438 -9.68 7.54 20.17
N LEU A 439 -9.75 6.95 18.97
CA LEU A 439 -8.57 6.71 18.13
C LEU A 439 -7.85 8.02 17.78
N LEU A 440 -8.59 9.08 17.43
CA LEU A 440 -8.02 10.41 17.18
C LEU A 440 -7.27 10.94 18.41
N LYS A 441 -7.85 10.81 19.61
CA LYS A 441 -7.21 11.23 20.87
C LYS A 441 -5.90 10.48 21.12
N ILE A 442 -5.90 9.16 20.91
CA ILE A 442 -4.69 8.33 21.06
C ILE A 442 -3.62 8.74 20.05
N ILE A 443 -4.00 8.97 18.78
CA ILE A 443 -3.08 9.44 17.73
C ILE A 443 -2.51 10.82 18.05
N ASN A 444 -3.34 11.76 18.53
CA ASN A 444 -2.89 13.11 18.93
C ASN A 444 -1.90 13.04 20.10
N THR A 445 -2.15 12.13 21.05
CA THR A 445 -1.24 11.86 22.18
C THR A 445 0.08 11.28 21.67
N ALA A 446 0.03 10.30 20.76
CA ALA A 446 1.23 9.72 20.16
C ALA A 446 2.03 10.77 19.36
N ALA A 447 1.36 11.62 18.57
CA ALA A 447 1.98 12.64 17.73
C ALA A 447 2.84 13.62 18.54
N THR A 448 2.44 13.90 19.78
CA THR A 448 3.11 14.86 20.67
C THR A 448 3.97 14.21 21.76
N SER A 449 4.13 12.88 21.73
CA SER A 449 4.92 12.14 22.71
C SER A 449 6.42 12.12 22.40
N ASP A 450 7.25 12.13 23.44
CA ASP A 450 8.73 12.05 23.33
C ASP A 450 9.21 10.82 22.55
N LYS A 451 8.41 9.75 22.54
CA LYS A 451 8.69 8.53 21.78
C LYS A 451 8.76 8.78 20.27
N TRP A 452 7.87 9.61 19.74
CA TRP A 452 7.70 9.79 18.29
C TRP A 452 8.19 11.15 17.79
N THR A 453 8.15 12.20 18.62
CA THR A 453 8.50 13.56 18.23
C THR A 453 9.96 13.71 17.76
N GLY A 454 10.84 12.80 18.16
CA GLY A 454 12.22 12.73 17.66
C GLY A 454 12.39 12.13 16.25
N ALA A 455 11.33 11.63 15.62
CA ALA A 455 11.35 11.02 14.29
C ALA A 455 10.35 11.75 13.36
N PRO A 456 10.81 12.70 12.51
CA PRO A 456 9.91 13.55 11.74
C PRO A 456 8.96 12.76 10.83
N GLU A 457 9.41 11.64 10.25
CA GLU A 457 8.55 10.75 9.45
C GLU A 457 7.41 10.10 10.27
N ALA A 458 7.68 9.72 11.52
CA ALA A 458 6.64 9.18 12.40
C ALA A 458 5.64 10.27 12.78
N VAL A 459 6.13 11.48 13.06
CA VAL A 459 5.29 12.65 13.33
C VAL A 459 4.44 13.01 12.11
N MET A 460 4.99 12.94 10.89
CA MET A 460 4.23 13.12 9.66
C MET A 460 3.10 12.10 9.54
N ALA A 461 3.39 10.81 9.69
CA ALA A 461 2.38 9.76 9.60
C ALA A 461 1.26 9.93 10.64
N LEU A 462 1.60 10.27 11.90
CA LEU A 462 0.64 10.54 12.96
C LEU A 462 -0.17 11.83 12.71
N THR A 463 0.47 12.87 12.16
CA THR A 463 -0.20 14.12 11.78
C THR A 463 -1.22 13.87 10.67
N TRP A 464 -0.84 13.11 9.65
CA TRP A 464 -1.70 12.75 8.54
C TRP A 464 -2.89 11.90 8.99
N ALA A 465 -2.64 10.93 9.88
CA ALA A 465 -3.68 10.12 10.49
C ALA A 465 -4.67 10.99 11.31
N SER A 466 -4.16 11.95 12.10
CA SER A 466 -4.99 12.91 12.84
C SER A 466 -5.86 13.76 11.91
N LEU A 467 -5.28 14.38 10.88
CA LEU A 467 -6.02 15.19 9.92
C LEU A 467 -7.05 14.37 9.12
N GLY A 468 -6.71 13.12 8.79
CA GLY A 468 -7.61 12.18 8.14
C GLY A 468 -8.88 11.90 8.94
N LEU A 469 -8.73 11.54 10.22
CA LEU A 469 -9.87 11.27 11.11
C LEU A 469 -10.76 12.51 11.31
N ARG A 470 -10.16 13.69 11.39
CA ARG A 470 -10.89 14.96 11.58
C ARG A 470 -11.86 15.27 10.45
N ASN A 471 -11.51 14.87 9.22
CA ASN A 471 -12.39 15.08 8.07
C ASN A 471 -13.72 14.34 8.21
N ASP A 472 -13.67 13.07 8.62
CA ASP A 472 -14.87 12.26 8.86
C ASP A 472 -15.67 12.70 10.09
N LEU A 473 -14.95 13.11 11.13
CA LEU A 473 -15.54 13.57 12.39
C LEU A 473 -16.10 15.00 12.31
N LYS A 474 -16.01 15.66 11.15
CA LYS A 474 -16.39 17.06 10.94
C LYS A 474 -15.72 18.02 11.93
N SER A 475 -14.48 17.70 12.29
CA SER A 475 -13.62 18.49 13.17
C SER A 475 -12.36 18.99 12.45
N THR A 476 -12.51 19.29 11.15
CA THR A 476 -11.46 19.85 10.31
C THR A 476 -10.92 21.14 10.94
N PRO A 477 -9.59 21.27 11.14
CA PRO A 477 -9.02 22.47 11.74
C PRO A 477 -9.22 23.71 10.85
N PRO A 478 -9.37 24.90 11.46
CA PRO A 478 -9.36 26.17 10.74
C PRO A 478 -8.15 26.33 9.80
N GLN A 479 -8.35 27.03 8.69
CA GLN A 479 -7.34 27.17 7.63
C GLN A 479 -6.05 27.85 8.12
N ASP A 480 -6.16 28.82 9.02
CA ASP A 480 -5.02 29.50 9.64
C ASP A 480 -4.19 28.55 10.52
N GLN A 481 -4.85 27.65 11.26
CA GLN A 481 -4.18 26.62 12.04
C GLN A 481 -3.48 25.59 11.14
N LEU A 482 -4.15 25.13 10.06
CA LEU A 482 -3.53 24.24 9.07
C LEU A 482 -2.34 24.91 8.38
N ALA A 483 -2.45 26.20 8.04
CA ALA A 483 -1.37 26.96 7.44
C ALA A 483 -0.19 27.15 8.42
N SER A 484 -0.46 27.34 9.71
CA SER A 484 0.59 27.44 10.74
C SER A 484 1.30 26.11 10.95
N LEU A 485 0.55 25.01 11.04
CA LEU A 485 1.09 23.66 11.10
C LEU A 485 1.93 23.31 9.86
N GLY A 486 1.46 23.70 8.67
CA GLY A 486 2.15 23.51 7.40
C GLY A 486 3.51 24.21 7.28
N ARG A 487 3.83 25.16 8.18
CA ARG A 487 5.16 25.80 8.24
C ARG A 487 6.18 24.99 9.03
N VAL A 488 5.74 24.01 9.83
CA VAL A 488 6.61 23.22 10.72
C VAL A 488 6.60 21.73 10.40
N ILE A 489 5.59 21.24 9.67
CA ILE A 489 5.50 19.85 9.22
C ILE A 489 4.76 19.77 7.88
N ILE A 490 5.08 18.76 7.08
CA ILE A 490 4.35 18.47 5.84
C ILE A 490 2.97 17.92 6.21
N THR A 491 1.89 18.62 5.88
CA THR A 491 0.51 18.23 6.25
C THR A 491 -0.20 17.39 5.20
N GLN A 492 0.29 17.39 3.96
CA GLN A 492 -0.22 16.59 2.85
C GLN A 492 0.93 16.05 2.00
N VAL A 493 0.78 14.83 1.47
CA VAL A 493 1.76 14.29 0.53
C VAL A 493 1.82 15.11 -0.76
N ARG A 494 0.69 15.69 -1.18
CA ARG A 494 0.58 16.62 -2.31
C ARG A 494 -0.58 17.58 -2.06
N SER A 495 -0.43 18.83 -2.46
CA SER A 495 -1.46 19.85 -2.29
C SER A 495 -1.80 20.49 -3.63
N GLU A 496 -2.97 21.10 -3.69
CA GLU A 496 -3.40 21.88 -4.85
C GLU A 496 -2.44 23.07 -5.15
N PRO A 497 -2.38 23.53 -6.42
CA PRO A 497 -3.10 23.00 -7.57
C PRO A 497 -2.50 21.68 -8.09
N PHE A 498 -3.37 20.74 -8.46
CA PHE A 498 -2.95 19.45 -9.04
C PHE A 498 -2.62 19.54 -10.53
N SER A 499 -3.10 20.56 -11.23
CA SER A 499 -2.85 20.78 -12.65
C SER A 499 -2.16 22.12 -12.90
N THR A 500 -1.34 22.19 -13.93
CA THR A 500 -0.84 23.45 -14.50
C THR A 500 -1.99 24.23 -15.17
N PRO A 501 -1.80 25.51 -15.52
CA PRO A 501 -2.78 26.27 -16.32
C PRO A 501 -3.18 25.57 -17.63
N ASP A 502 -2.25 24.80 -18.22
CA ASP A 502 -2.47 24.02 -19.44
C ASP A 502 -3.17 22.66 -19.19
N LYS A 503 -3.68 22.42 -17.97
CA LYS A 503 -4.37 21.20 -17.55
C LYS A 503 -3.51 19.94 -17.66
N LEU A 504 -2.23 20.06 -17.31
CA LEU A 504 -1.31 18.93 -17.16
C LEU A 504 -1.05 18.66 -15.68
N PRO A 505 -0.89 17.39 -15.26
CA PRO A 505 -0.54 17.08 -13.88
C PRO A 505 0.77 17.77 -13.45
N VAL A 506 0.77 18.39 -12.26
CA VAL A 506 1.97 19.02 -11.69
C VAL A 506 2.95 17.95 -11.20
N PRO A 507 4.19 17.87 -11.73
CA PRO A 507 5.17 16.86 -11.30
C PRO A 507 5.64 17.08 -9.86
N ILE A 508 6.00 15.99 -9.19
CA ILE A 508 6.48 15.97 -7.79
C ILE A 508 7.74 16.84 -7.61
N GLU A 509 8.63 16.85 -8.62
CA GLU A 509 9.91 17.56 -8.60
C GLU A 509 9.75 19.05 -8.24
N SER A 510 8.66 19.68 -8.68
CA SER A 510 8.38 21.10 -8.49
C SER A 510 8.30 21.53 -7.01
N LYS A 511 7.96 20.62 -6.10
CA LYS A 511 7.84 20.87 -4.65
C LYS A 511 8.87 20.13 -3.81
N LEU A 512 9.68 19.26 -4.42
CA LEU A 512 10.59 18.36 -3.71
C LEU A 512 11.60 19.12 -2.84
N LYS A 513 12.26 20.16 -3.39
CA LYS A 513 13.23 20.96 -2.62
C LYS A 513 12.62 21.60 -1.38
N ALA A 514 11.48 22.27 -1.52
CA ALA A 514 10.80 22.93 -0.41
C ALA A 514 10.38 21.91 0.68
N ARG A 515 9.88 20.74 0.26
CA ARG A 515 9.52 19.64 1.16
C ARG A 515 10.73 19.12 1.94
N LEU A 516 11.83 18.86 1.27
CA LEU A 516 13.07 18.38 1.90
C LEU A 516 13.66 19.43 2.85
N SER A 517 13.58 20.72 2.50
CA SER A 517 14.00 21.81 3.40
C SER A 517 13.13 21.88 4.66
N LEU A 518 11.80 21.79 4.53
CA LEU A 518 10.91 21.77 5.68
C LEU A 518 11.19 20.56 6.59
N PHE A 519 11.41 19.39 6.00
CA PHE A 519 11.77 18.19 6.73
C PHE A 519 13.10 18.35 7.49
N ALA A 520 14.14 18.87 6.83
CA ALA A 520 15.45 19.08 7.43
C ALA A 520 15.44 20.13 8.57
N MET A 521 14.52 21.08 8.51
CA MET A 521 14.34 22.13 9.52
C MET A 521 13.36 21.76 10.64
N PHE A 522 12.86 20.52 10.66
CA PHE A 522 11.88 20.07 11.64
C PHE A 522 12.41 20.24 13.08
N LYS A 523 11.57 20.85 13.94
CA LYS A 523 11.85 21.06 15.35
C LYS A 523 10.69 20.53 16.19
N PRO A 524 10.92 19.56 17.09
CA PRO A 524 9.88 18.96 17.92
C PRO A 524 9.02 19.99 18.67
N ASP A 525 9.65 20.96 19.34
CA ASP A 525 8.94 21.95 20.16
C ASP A 525 8.05 22.88 19.32
N ASP A 526 8.51 23.27 18.13
CA ASP A 526 7.73 24.08 17.20
C ASP A 526 6.53 23.29 16.68
N PHE A 527 6.73 22.02 16.30
CA PHE A 527 5.66 21.14 15.90
C PHE A 527 4.63 20.94 17.01
N ILE A 528 5.06 20.58 18.24
CA ILE A 528 4.14 20.32 19.37
C ILE A 528 3.29 21.56 19.65
N ARG A 529 3.90 22.75 19.63
CA ARG A 529 3.20 24.02 19.84
C ARG A 529 2.13 24.27 18.79
N GLU A 530 2.43 24.04 17.51
CA GLU A 530 1.45 24.25 16.44
C GLU A 530 0.38 23.14 16.40
N PHE A 531 0.75 21.89 16.64
CA PHE A 531 -0.17 20.75 16.64
C PHE A 531 -1.18 20.81 17.79
N LYS A 532 -0.78 21.31 18.97
CA LYS A 532 -1.71 21.50 20.11
C LYS A 532 -2.75 22.60 19.90
N LYS A 533 -2.66 23.40 18.83
CA LYS A 533 -3.68 24.40 18.48
C LYS A 533 -4.88 23.76 17.76
N LEU A 534 -4.70 22.57 17.19
CA LEU A 534 -5.78 21.86 16.50
C LEU A 534 -6.91 21.55 17.50
N PRO A 535 -8.18 21.51 17.05
CA PRO A 535 -9.31 21.12 17.90
C PRO A 535 -9.05 19.76 18.57
N GLU A 536 -9.66 19.44 19.71
CA GLU A 536 -9.51 18.09 20.29
C GLU A 536 -10.20 17.01 19.45
#